data_AF-A0A497B262-F1
#
_entry.id   AF-A0A497B262-F1
#
_cell.length_a   1.000
_cell.length_b   1.000
_cell.length_c   1.000
_cell.angle_alpha   90.00
_cell.angle_beta   90.00
_cell.angle_gamma   90.00
#
_symmetry.space_group_name_H-M   'P 1'
#
loop_
_entity.id
_entity.type
_entity.pdbx_description
1 polymer ?
#
loop_
_entity_poly.entity_id
_entity_poly.type
_entity_poly.pdbx_seq_one_letter_code
_entity_poly.pdbx_strand_id
1 'polypeptide(L)'
;MPRDRRGNKLVVWLSNREAQELFALVDSLGGPLYEKLKAAIASAVSGRYKGSFLWNVMMTYGCDRGLARMMLREQYQGQGSTWMQKHWGFTSFAIRKGLRELGIRTKSRLYNNAPHGLACEAFGRYGGIENVLRTFRTMHQFSSACKIHRSTLGGYLRKKGYRYNRDTGRWEKCQNLTL
;
A
#
# COMPACT_ATOMS: atom_id res chain seq x y z
N MET A 1 -5.74 -16.55 27.18
CA MET A 1 -5.57 -17.44 26.01
C MET A 1 -5.48 -18.87 26.53
N PRO A 2 -6.24 -19.83 25.98
CA PRO A 2 -6.27 -21.20 26.48
C PRO A 2 -4.89 -21.84 26.40
N ARG A 3 -4.53 -22.61 27.42
CA ARG A 3 -3.26 -23.33 27.50
C ARG A 3 -3.53 -24.81 27.78
N ASP A 4 -2.68 -25.69 27.27
CA ASP A 4 -2.71 -27.09 27.63
C ASP A 4 -2.24 -27.29 29.09
N ARG A 5 -2.31 -28.52 29.58
CA ARG A 5 -1.84 -28.89 30.93
C ARG A 5 -0.33 -28.64 31.15
N ARG A 6 0.43 -28.36 30.08
CA ARG A 6 1.88 -28.08 30.10
C ARG A 6 2.18 -26.58 29.94
N GLY A 7 1.15 -25.73 29.87
CA GLY A 7 1.29 -24.29 29.72
C GLY A 7 1.53 -23.82 28.27
N ASN A 8 1.48 -24.72 27.28
CA ASN A 8 1.58 -24.37 25.87
C ASN A 8 0.32 -23.66 25.41
N LYS A 9 0.46 -22.64 24.56
CA LYS A 9 -0.71 -22.01 23.92
C LYS A 9 -1.41 -23.03 23.02
N LEU A 10 -2.70 -23.22 23.26
CA LEU A 10 -3.56 -23.95 22.32
C LEU A 10 -3.76 -23.06 21.10
N VAL A 11 -3.25 -23.50 19.96
CA VAL A 11 -3.42 -22.83 18.66
C VAL A 11 -4.44 -23.62 17.87
N VAL A 12 -5.60 -23.00 17.64
CA VAL A 12 -6.59 -23.55 16.70
C VAL A 12 -6.11 -23.21 15.30
N TRP A 13 -5.85 -24.24 14.49
CA TRP A 13 -5.56 -24.10 13.07
C TRP A 13 -6.85 -24.32 12.30
N LEU A 14 -7.39 -23.24 11.73
CA LEU A 14 -8.50 -23.30 10.79
C LEU A 14 -7.95 -23.24 9.37
N SER A 15 -8.43 -24.11 8.48
CA SER A 15 -8.27 -23.89 7.05
C SER A 15 -9.03 -22.63 6.63
N ASN A 16 -8.65 -22.04 5.48
CA ASN A 16 -9.35 -20.87 4.96
C ASN A 16 -10.84 -21.16 4.73
N ARG A 17 -11.17 -22.37 4.26
CA ARG A 17 -12.56 -22.78 3.97
C ARG A 17 -13.40 -22.90 5.24
N GLU A 18 -12.89 -23.61 6.26
CA GLU A 18 -13.58 -23.75 7.55
C GLU A 18 -13.79 -22.38 8.20
N ALA A 19 -12.80 -21.50 8.09
CA ALA A 19 -12.93 -20.15 8.62
C ALA A 19 -14.01 -19.32 7.92
N GLN A 20 -14.12 -19.41 6.59
CA GLN A 20 -15.17 -18.74 5.83
C GLN A 20 -16.55 -19.28 6.19
N GLU A 21 -16.71 -20.61 6.21
CA GLU A 21 -17.96 -21.28 6.55
C GLU A 21 -18.41 -20.92 7.98
N LEU A 22 -17.50 -20.97 8.95
CA LEU A 22 -17.76 -20.56 10.33
C LEU A 22 -18.08 -19.06 10.44
N PHE A 23 -17.37 -18.20 9.71
CA PHE A 23 -17.62 -16.77 9.74
C PHE A 23 -19.01 -16.43 9.18
N ALA A 24 -19.41 -17.05 8.07
CA ALA A 24 -20.73 -16.89 7.47
C ALA A 24 -21.85 -17.44 8.36
N LEU A 25 -21.64 -18.63 8.96
CA LEU A 25 -22.58 -19.21 9.91
C LEU A 25 -22.77 -18.28 11.11
N VAL A 26 -21.68 -17.80 11.71
CA VAL A 26 -21.74 -16.85 12.83
C VAL A 26 -22.44 -15.55 12.42
N ASP A 27 -22.18 -15.05 11.21
CA ASP A 27 -22.84 -13.85 10.67
C ASP A 27 -24.36 -14.00 10.59
N SER A 28 -24.84 -15.19 10.19
CA SER A 28 -26.28 -15.47 10.10
C SER A 28 -27.01 -15.58 11.44
N LEU A 29 -26.29 -15.83 12.54
CA LEU A 29 -26.89 -16.04 13.88
C LEU A 29 -27.23 -14.74 14.62
N GLY A 30 -26.52 -13.64 14.34
CA GLY A 30 -26.72 -12.35 15.01
C GLY A 30 -26.42 -12.32 16.53
N GLY A 31 -26.49 -11.12 17.13
CA GLY A 31 -26.47 -10.92 18.59
C GLY A 31 -25.10 -10.71 19.26
N PRO A 32 -25.04 -10.53 20.60
CA PRO A 32 -23.84 -10.06 21.31
C PRO A 32 -22.68 -11.07 21.36
N LEU A 33 -22.98 -12.37 21.23
CA LEU A 33 -21.97 -13.43 21.19
C LEU A 33 -21.24 -13.47 19.84
N TYR A 34 -21.89 -13.01 18.78
CA TYR A 34 -21.43 -13.12 17.39
C TYR A 34 -20.16 -12.30 17.14
N GLU A 35 -20.07 -11.06 17.66
CA GLU A 35 -18.89 -10.20 17.50
C GLU A 35 -17.64 -10.81 18.16
N LYS A 36 -17.82 -11.52 19.28
CA LYS A 36 -16.73 -12.20 19.98
C LYS A 36 -16.24 -13.41 19.17
N LEU A 37 -17.16 -14.17 18.57
CA LEU A 37 -16.85 -15.31 17.71
C LEU A 37 -16.17 -14.89 16.41
N LYS A 38 -16.70 -13.89 15.70
CA LYS A 38 -16.05 -13.31 14.51
C LYS A 38 -14.64 -12.82 14.81
N ALA A 39 -14.47 -12.09 15.91
CA ALA A 39 -13.16 -11.60 16.33
C ALA A 39 -12.17 -12.73 16.61
N ALA A 40 -12.63 -13.85 17.19
CA ALA A 40 -11.82 -15.02 17.45
C ALA A 40 -11.42 -15.74 16.14
N ILE A 41 -12.37 -15.94 15.22
CA ILE A 41 -12.12 -16.55 13.90
C ILE A 41 -11.11 -15.70 13.12
N ALA A 42 -11.33 -14.39 13.02
CA ALA A 42 -10.41 -13.49 12.35
C ALA A 42 -9.02 -13.49 12.99
N SER A 43 -8.92 -13.64 14.32
CA SER A 43 -7.63 -13.77 15.01
C SER A 43 -6.92 -15.08 14.67
N ALA A 44 -7.65 -16.20 14.61
CA ALA A 44 -7.12 -17.50 14.25
C ALA A 44 -6.59 -17.52 12.80
N VAL A 45 -7.35 -16.98 11.86
CA VAL A 45 -7.01 -16.97 10.42
C VAL A 45 -5.88 -16.00 10.10
N SER A 46 -5.91 -14.81 10.69
CA SER A 46 -4.85 -13.81 10.48
C SER A 46 -3.56 -14.18 11.20
N GLY A 47 -3.62 -15.02 12.25
CA GLY A 47 -2.50 -15.24 13.17
C GLY A 47 -2.13 -13.98 13.96
N ARG A 48 -3.04 -13.00 14.03
CA ARG A 48 -2.80 -11.68 14.63
C ARG A 48 -3.88 -11.35 15.66
N TYR A 49 -3.53 -10.43 16.57
CA TYR A 49 -4.43 -9.97 17.61
C TYR A 49 -5.50 -9.02 17.06
N LYS A 50 -6.61 -8.92 17.79
CA LYS A 50 -7.72 -8.01 17.52
C LYS A 50 -7.23 -6.58 17.33
N GLY A 51 -7.71 -5.91 16.28
CA GLY A 51 -7.34 -4.53 15.97
C GLY A 51 -6.04 -4.38 15.17
N SER A 52 -5.33 -5.46 14.86
CA SER A 52 -4.23 -5.41 13.89
C SER A 52 -4.76 -5.19 12.45
N PHE A 53 -3.89 -4.75 11.53
CA PHE A 53 -4.26 -4.55 10.13
C PHE A 53 -4.83 -5.82 9.49
N LEU A 54 -4.13 -6.95 9.58
CA LEU A 54 -4.61 -8.21 9.00
C LEU A 54 -5.88 -8.72 9.68
N TRP A 55 -6.04 -8.51 10.99
CA TRP A 55 -7.29 -8.86 11.66
C TRP A 55 -8.47 -8.07 11.10
N ASN A 56 -8.31 -6.75 10.90
CA ASN A 56 -9.37 -5.92 10.31
C ASN A 56 -9.67 -6.32 8.86
N VAL A 57 -8.64 -6.59 8.07
CA VAL A 57 -8.79 -7.09 6.70
C VAL A 57 -9.60 -8.39 6.67
N MET A 58 -9.29 -9.35 7.55
CA MET A 58 -10.03 -10.61 7.61
C MET A 58 -11.48 -10.39 8.08
N MET A 59 -11.72 -9.49 9.03
CA MET A 59 -13.09 -9.11 9.40
C MET A 59 -13.86 -8.50 8.23
N THR A 60 -13.25 -7.58 7.47
CA THR A 60 -13.87 -6.91 6.32
C THR A 60 -14.21 -7.87 5.18
N TYR A 61 -13.35 -8.85 4.92
CA TYR A 61 -13.52 -9.78 3.81
C TYR A 61 -14.03 -11.17 4.25
N GLY A 62 -14.69 -11.26 5.41
CA GLY A 62 -15.35 -12.51 5.84
C GLY A 62 -14.40 -13.69 6.04
N CYS A 63 -13.16 -13.43 6.46
CA CYS A 63 -12.06 -14.39 6.54
C CYS A 63 -11.69 -15.07 5.22
N ASP A 64 -12.14 -14.53 4.08
CA ASP A 64 -11.69 -14.95 2.76
C ASP A 64 -10.29 -14.40 2.48
N ARG A 65 -9.28 -15.24 2.72
CA ARG A 65 -7.88 -14.89 2.48
C ARG A 65 -7.57 -14.64 1.00
N GLY A 66 -8.28 -15.30 0.08
CA GLY A 66 -8.10 -15.16 -1.37
C GLY A 66 -8.61 -13.81 -1.86
N LEU A 67 -9.85 -13.47 -1.49
CA LEU A 67 -10.46 -12.18 -1.77
C LEU A 67 -9.66 -11.04 -1.11
N ALA A 68 -9.32 -11.17 0.18
CA ALA A 68 -8.52 -10.18 0.88
C ALA A 68 -7.18 -9.93 0.18
N ARG A 69 -6.50 -10.99 -0.28
CA ARG A 69 -5.25 -10.87 -1.03
C ARG A 69 -5.44 -10.14 -2.36
N MET A 70 -6.50 -10.47 -3.10
CA MET A 70 -6.83 -9.85 -4.38
C MET A 70 -7.10 -8.35 -4.22
N MET A 71 -8.00 -7.99 -3.32
CA MET A 71 -8.41 -6.61 -3.06
C MET A 71 -7.26 -5.75 -2.54
N LEU A 72 -6.47 -6.27 -1.59
CA LEU A 72 -5.33 -5.55 -1.06
C LEU A 72 -4.21 -5.36 -2.10
N ARG A 73 -4.02 -6.33 -2.99
CA ARG A 73 -3.06 -6.19 -4.10
C ARG A 73 -3.49 -5.07 -5.03
N GLU A 74 -4.77 -5.03 -5.41
CA GLU A 74 -5.31 -3.98 -6.27
C GLU A 74 -5.18 -2.59 -5.63
N GLN A 75 -5.61 -2.45 -4.38
CA GLN A 75 -5.46 -1.20 -3.62
C GLN A 75 -4.00 -0.75 -3.54
N TYR A 76 -3.09 -1.65 -3.21
CA TYR A 76 -1.67 -1.31 -3.06
C TYR A 76 -1.01 -0.96 -4.40
N GLN A 77 -1.37 -1.62 -5.50
CA GLN A 77 -0.79 -1.33 -6.82
C GLN A 77 -1.39 -0.08 -7.45
N GLY A 78 -2.71 0.11 -7.34
CA GLY A 78 -3.43 1.24 -7.93
C GLY A 78 -3.31 2.53 -7.13
N GLN A 79 -3.52 2.46 -5.80
CA GLN A 79 -3.63 3.64 -4.93
C GLN A 79 -2.37 3.86 -4.05
N GLY A 80 -1.60 2.81 -3.82
CA GLY A 80 -0.35 2.88 -3.04
C GLY A 80 -0.56 2.94 -1.52
N SER A 81 0.54 2.90 -0.76
CA SER A 81 0.47 2.80 0.70
C SER A 81 -0.13 4.02 1.37
N THR A 82 0.05 5.24 0.85
CA THR A 82 -0.46 6.46 1.49
C THR A 82 -1.99 6.49 1.51
N TRP A 83 -2.62 6.10 0.40
CA TRP A 83 -4.08 5.97 0.34
C TRP A 83 -4.55 4.89 1.32
N MET A 84 -3.90 3.72 1.31
CA MET A 84 -4.24 2.64 2.22
C MET A 84 -4.09 3.03 3.70
N GLN A 85 -3.11 3.87 4.06
CA GLN A 85 -2.98 4.38 5.43
C GLN A 85 -4.21 5.17 5.86
N LYS A 86 -4.73 6.03 4.98
CA LYS A 86 -5.94 6.82 5.25
C LYS A 86 -7.18 5.93 5.30
N HIS A 87 -7.31 5.01 4.35
CA HIS A 87 -8.47 4.14 4.24
C HIS A 87 -8.57 3.16 5.40
N TRP A 88 -7.46 2.49 5.73
CA TRP A 88 -7.44 1.45 6.76
C TRP A 88 -7.11 1.97 8.16
N GLY A 89 -6.62 3.21 8.31
CA GLY A 89 -6.24 3.78 9.61
C GLY A 89 -4.96 3.19 10.22
N PHE A 90 -4.13 2.52 9.41
CA PHE A 90 -2.89 1.89 9.88
C PHE A 90 -1.64 2.59 9.34
N THR A 91 -0.52 2.42 10.03
CA THR A 91 0.78 2.92 9.53
C THR A 91 1.21 2.15 8.26
N SER A 92 1.98 2.81 7.39
CA SER A 92 2.50 2.18 6.17
C SER A 92 3.36 0.94 6.48
N PHE A 93 4.03 0.93 7.64
CA PHE A 93 4.79 -0.22 8.12
C PHE A 93 3.87 -1.41 8.41
N ALA A 94 2.80 -1.21 9.19
CA ALA A 94 1.84 -2.27 9.53
C ALA A 94 1.17 -2.85 8.27
N ILE A 95 0.77 -1.98 7.34
CA ILE A 95 0.17 -2.37 6.06
C ILE A 95 1.15 -3.23 5.25
N ARG A 96 2.38 -2.76 5.02
CA ARG A 96 3.39 -3.52 4.25
C ARG A 96 3.73 -4.85 4.88
N LYS A 97 3.80 -4.90 6.21
CA LYS A 97 4.02 -6.15 6.94
C LYS A 97 2.88 -7.14 6.65
N GLY A 98 1.62 -6.70 6.75
CA GLY A 98 0.46 -7.53 6.43
C GLY A 98 0.42 -7.97 4.96
N LEU A 99 0.74 -7.07 4.02
CA LEU A 99 0.83 -7.42 2.59
C LEU A 99 1.84 -8.54 2.35
N ARG A 100 3.03 -8.48 2.97
CA ARG A 100 4.04 -9.53 2.85
C ARG A 100 3.58 -10.86 3.44
N GLU A 101 2.87 -10.83 4.57
CA GLU A 101 2.28 -12.02 5.21
C GLU A 101 1.18 -12.68 4.37
N LEU A 102 0.53 -11.91 3.49
CA LEU A 102 -0.40 -12.41 2.47
C LEU A 102 0.29 -12.80 1.15
N GLY A 103 1.63 -12.79 1.10
CA GLY A 103 2.37 -13.10 -0.12
C GLY A 103 2.18 -12.07 -1.23
N ILE A 104 1.89 -10.81 -0.88
CA ILE A 104 1.81 -9.68 -1.80
C ILE A 104 3.18 -9.00 -1.83
N ARG A 105 3.79 -8.97 -3.01
CA ARG A 105 5.08 -8.31 -3.21
C ARG A 105 4.92 -6.80 -3.02
N THR A 106 5.53 -6.28 -1.97
CA THR A 106 5.59 -4.83 -1.72
C THR A 106 6.66 -4.19 -2.59
N LYS A 107 6.44 -2.95 -3.02
CA LYS A 107 7.44 -2.16 -3.75
C LYS A 107 8.68 -1.96 -2.86
N SER A 108 9.87 -1.83 -3.47
CA SER A 108 11.12 -1.60 -2.71
C SER A 108 11.00 -0.30 -1.88
N ARG A 109 11.79 -0.19 -0.80
CA ARG A 109 11.79 0.99 0.07
C ARG A 109 12.05 2.30 -0.66
N LEU A 110 12.74 2.25 -1.80
CA LEU A 110 12.98 3.39 -2.69
C LEU A 110 11.71 3.87 -3.41
N TYR A 111 10.77 2.96 -3.67
CA TYR A 111 9.52 3.18 -4.42
C TYR A 111 8.31 3.40 -3.51
N ASN A 112 8.51 3.32 -2.20
CA ASN A 112 7.44 3.24 -1.21
C ASN A 112 6.60 4.51 -1.08
N ASN A 113 7.11 5.65 -1.54
CA ASN A 113 6.39 6.93 -1.63
C ASN A 113 6.06 7.32 -3.08
N ALA A 114 6.34 6.44 -4.03
CA ALA A 114 6.13 6.70 -5.45
C ALA A 114 5.17 5.64 -5.99
N PRO A 115 3.85 5.88 -5.91
CA PRO A 115 2.85 4.92 -6.36
C PRO A 115 3.05 4.45 -7.82
N HIS A 116 3.81 5.21 -8.63
CA HIS A 116 3.99 4.96 -10.06
C HIS A 116 5.45 4.88 -10.56
N GLY A 117 6.42 4.57 -9.68
CA GLY A 117 7.84 4.39 -10.07
C GLY A 117 8.78 5.53 -9.65
N LEU A 118 10.10 5.38 -9.83
CA LEU A 118 11.04 6.44 -9.48
C LEU A 118 11.03 7.56 -10.53
N ALA A 119 11.13 8.82 -10.10
CA ALA A 119 11.24 9.95 -11.02
C ALA A 119 12.43 9.77 -11.99
N CYS A 120 13.57 9.25 -11.52
CA CYS A 120 14.73 8.99 -12.38
C CYS A 120 14.41 8.00 -13.51
N GLU A 121 13.67 6.92 -13.23
CA GLU A 121 13.25 5.94 -14.23
C GLU A 121 12.24 6.51 -15.20
N ALA A 122 11.28 7.31 -14.71
CA ALA A 122 10.34 7.99 -15.58
C ALA A 122 11.05 8.97 -16.52
N PHE A 123 11.96 9.81 -16.01
CA PHE A 123 12.74 10.68 -16.87
C PHE A 123 13.59 9.86 -17.86
N GLY A 124 14.24 8.77 -17.42
CA GLY A 124 15.02 7.89 -18.31
C GLY A 124 14.19 7.24 -19.42
N ARG A 125 13.03 6.68 -19.09
CA ARG A 125 12.11 6.03 -20.05
C ARG A 125 11.64 6.98 -21.15
N TYR A 126 11.51 8.26 -20.83
CA TYR A 126 11.08 9.30 -21.78
C TYR A 126 12.26 10.07 -22.40
N GLY A 127 13.46 9.48 -22.41
CA GLY A 127 14.63 10.02 -23.11
C GLY A 127 15.41 11.09 -22.33
N GLY A 128 15.26 11.12 -21.00
CA GLY A 128 15.96 12.05 -20.11
C GLY A 128 15.18 13.33 -19.80
N ILE A 129 15.77 14.18 -18.94
CA ILE A 129 15.14 15.43 -18.48
C ILE A 129 14.85 16.37 -19.64
N GLU A 130 15.85 16.62 -20.49
CA GLU A 130 15.73 17.59 -21.58
C GLU A 130 14.66 17.18 -22.59
N ASN A 131 14.60 15.90 -22.95
CA ASN A 131 13.56 15.40 -23.84
C ASN A 131 12.16 15.48 -23.22
N VAL A 132 12.03 15.19 -21.93
CA VAL A 132 10.76 15.34 -21.21
C VAL A 132 10.32 16.81 -21.19
N LEU A 133 11.21 17.75 -20.85
CA LEU A 133 10.87 19.17 -20.79
C LEU A 133 10.52 19.75 -22.17
N ARG A 134 11.09 19.20 -23.24
CA ARG A 134 10.73 19.54 -24.62
C ARG A 134 9.38 18.95 -25.05
N THR A 135 9.14 17.69 -24.71
CA THR A 135 7.96 16.93 -25.17
C THR A 135 6.70 17.31 -24.38
N PHE A 136 6.83 17.45 -23.06
CA PHE A 136 5.72 17.78 -22.17
C PHE A 136 5.77 19.25 -21.82
N ARG A 137 4.75 20.01 -22.23
CA ARG A 137 4.66 21.46 -21.98
C ARG A 137 4.66 21.79 -20.48
N THR A 138 4.12 20.91 -19.65
CA THR A 138 4.07 21.10 -18.19
C THR A 138 4.38 19.82 -17.44
N MET A 139 4.84 19.95 -16.19
CA MET A 139 4.98 18.80 -15.29
C MET A 139 3.63 18.16 -14.94
N HIS A 140 2.52 18.86 -15.12
CA HIS A 140 1.22 18.25 -14.97
C HIS A 140 0.97 17.21 -16.07
N GLN A 141 1.28 17.55 -17.32
CA GLN A 141 1.12 16.61 -18.44
C GLN A 141 2.06 15.41 -18.29
N PHE A 142 3.33 15.66 -17.93
CA PHE A 142 4.26 14.56 -17.69
C PHE A 142 3.83 13.68 -16.51
N SER A 143 3.35 14.29 -15.42
CA SER A 143 2.79 13.58 -14.26
C SER A 143 1.62 12.68 -14.66
N SER A 144 0.70 13.17 -15.50
CA SER A 144 -0.42 12.36 -16.00
C SER A 144 0.03 11.20 -16.89
N ALA A 145 1.11 11.37 -17.67
CA ALA A 145 1.64 10.36 -18.59
C ALA A 145 2.43 9.27 -17.86
N CYS A 146 3.40 9.64 -17.04
CA CYS A 146 4.21 8.69 -16.26
C CYS A 146 3.53 8.23 -14.96
N LYS A 147 2.37 8.80 -14.65
CA LYS A 147 1.58 8.62 -13.42
C LYS A 147 2.31 9.05 -12.14
N ILE A 148 3.53 9.62 -12.17
CA ILE A 148 4.21 10.08 -10.95
C ILE A 148 3.74 11.48 -10.56
N HIS A 149 3.50 11.74 -9.28
CA HIS A 149 3.04 13.05 -8.81
C HIS A 149 4.05 14.18 -9.12
N ARG A 150 3.54 15.33 -9.59
CA ARG A 150 4.33 16.51 -10.01
C ARG A 150 5.36 16.99 -8.97
N SER A 151 5.06 16.90 -7.68
CA SER A 151 6.01 17.32 -6.62
C SER A 151 7.24 16.42 -6.56
N THR A 152 7.07 15.11 -6.77
CA THR A 152 8.17 14.13 -6.81
C THR A 152 9.05 14.38 -8.03
N LEU A 153 8.43 14.64 -9.19
CA LEU A 153 9.14 14.99 -10.42
C LEU A 153 9.94 16.30 -10.25
N GLY A 154 9.31 17.33 -9.67
CA GLY A 154 9.97 18.61 -9.38
C GLY A 154 11.10 18.49 -8.36
N GLY A 155 10.94 17.66 -7.32
CA GLY A 155 12.00 17.37 -6.37
C GLY A 155 13.22 16.70 -7.02
N TYR A 156 13.00 15.82 -8.00
CA TYR A 156 14.08 15.22 -8.78
C TYR A 156 14.79 16.23 -9.68
N LEU A 157 14.05 17.09 -10.37
CA LEU A 157 14.61 18.16 -11.21
C LEU A 157 15.52 19.10 -10.41
N ARG A 158 15.09 19.53 -9.21
CA ARG A 158 15.91 20.35 -8.31
C ARG A 158 17.24 19.69 -7.94
N LYS A 159 17.21 18.39 -7.63
CA LYS A 159 18.44 17.62 -7.33
C LYS A 159 19.38 17.50 -8.53
N LYS A 160 18.87 17.66 -9.76
CA LYS A 160 19.64 17.64 -11.01
C LYS A 160 20.01 19.04 -11.50
N GLY A 161 19.84 20.07 -10.67
CA GLY A 161 20.24 21.43 -10.99
C GLY A 161 19.23 22.19 -11.85
N TYR A 162 17.96 21.79 -11.87
CA TYR A 162 16.90 22.53 -12.57
C TYR A 162 16.07 23.35 -11.59
N ARG A 163 15.66 24.54 -12.01
CA ARG A 163 14.78 25.44 -11.26
C ARG A 163 13.49 25.69 -12.04
N TYR A 164 12.38 25.78 -11.33
CA TYR A 164 11.13 26.22 -11.92
C TYR A 164 11.10 27.74 -11.96
N ASN A 165 11.08 28.31 -13.16
CA ASN A 165 10.90 29.72 -13.41
C ASN A 165 9.40 30.03 -13.39
N ARG A 166 8.99 30.90 -12.45
CA ARG A 166 7.57 31.23 -12.26
C ARG A 166 7.06 32.16 -13.35
N ASP A 167 7.93 32.98 -13.93
CA ASP A 167 7.58 33.98 -14.93
C ASP A 167 7.36 33.30 -16.29
N THR A 168 8.20 32.33 -16.63
CA THR A 168 8.07 31.55 -17.87
C THR A 168 7.18 30.32 -17.73
N GLY A 169 6.91 29.89 -16.49
CA GLY A 169 6.17 28.66 -16.18
C GLY A 169 6.91 27.37 -16.57
N ARG A 170 8.24 27.44 -16.73
CA ARG A 170 9.06 26.34 -17.25
C ARG A 170 10.14 25.91 -16.27
N TRP A 171 10.63 24.69 -16.45
CA TRP A 171 11.82 24.21 -15.76
C TRP A 171 13.06 24.50 -16.60
N GLU A 172 14.03 25.16 -16.00
CA GLU A 172 15.24 25.63 -16.65
C GLU A 172 16.46 25.05 -15.93
N LYS A 173 17.48 24.67 -16.69
CA LYS A 173 18.74 24.19 -16.12
C LYS A 173 19.46 25.40 -15.55
N CYS A 174 19.79 25.36 -14.26
CA CYS A 174 20.68 26.36 -13.69
C CYS A 174 22.03 26.22 -14.41
N GLN A 175 22.43 27.24 -15.16
CA GLN A 175 23.82 27.33 -15.59
C GLN A 175 24.65 27.49 -14.32
N ASN A 176 25.64 26.61 -14.13
CA ASN A 176 26.62 26.83 -13.08
C ASN A 176 27.28 28.18 -13.38
N LEU A 177 27.22 29.12 -12.43
CA LEU A 177 28.23 30.15 -12.33
C LEU A 177 29.53 29.40 -12.05
N THR A 178 30.28 29.07 -13.10
CA THR A 178 31.72 28.84 -13.00
C THR A 178 32.31 30.13 -12.44
N LEU A 179 32.62 30.10 -11.15
CA LEU A 179 33.66 30.91 -10.54
C LEU A 179 34.92 30.05 -10.48
#